data_AF-H8G866-F1
#
_entry.id   AF-H8G866-F1
#
_cell.length_a   1.000
_cell.length_b   1.000
_cell.length_c   1.000
_cell.angle_alpha   90.00
_cell.angle_beta   90.00
_cell.angle_gamma   90.00
#
_symmetry.space_group_name_H-M   'P 1'
#
loop_
_entity.id
_entity.type
_entity.pdbx_description
1 polymer ?
#
loop_
_entity_poly.entity_id
_entity_poly.type
_entity_poly.pdbx_seq_one_letter_code
_entity_poly.pdbx_strand_id
1 'polypeptide(L)'
;MLSRSAAVRWRRAYRRVVRSAFDTVPFYRERWALDGRTDPTLVPGRTGALDGATDPETLRRTVVDLVPLSGGSTRFDPVRGLGRVLPRARGPRAGTLVVVVDGHACAPPADLPRGLRGCVVDPDFLGDPDSAVLVEVTNALHRGAPVLAVGGDKELARLSAALPESLARRLDRLPRRTLSELDAGPYGVLHDPLLGYLGAFGECGRWHLDTRNVYARSTKGGLAVTLLTQRSPVLVDVLVDGGVRASVDTCPRHGTPVVSL
;
A
#
# COMPACT_ATOMS: atom_id res chain seq x y z
N MET A 1 -3.37 15.76 17.67
CA MET A 1 -4.72 15.14 17.70
C MET A 1 -5.34 15.27 16.32
N LEU A 2 -5.86 14.19 15.73
CA LEU A 2 -6.74 14.28 14.57
C LEU A 2 -7.80 15.32 14.91
N SER A 3 -8.21 16.18 13.98
CA SER A 3 -9.45 16.93 14.25
C SER A 3 -10.50 15.87 14.62
N ARG A 4 -11.24 16.08 15.72
CA ARG A 4 -12.18 15.06 16.23
C ARG A 4 -13.07 14.51 15.10
N SER A 5 -13.42 15.35 14.12
CA SER A 5 -14.18 14.97 12.93
C SER A 5 -13.44 14.05 11.95
N ALA A 6 -12.13 14.23 11.73
CA ALA A 6 -11.33 13.34 10.87
C ALA A 6 -11.16 11.94 11.47
N ALA A 7 -10.83 11.84 12.76
CA ALA A 7 -10.74 10.56 13.46
C ALA A 7 -12.06 9.79 13.46
N VAL A 8 -13.17 10.51 13.73
CA VAL A 8 -14.51 9.92 13.74
C VAL A 8 -14.88 9.40 12.35
N ARG A 9 -14.60 10.17 11.27
CA ARG A 9 -14.84 9.71 9.90
C ARG A 9 -14.00 8.48 9.54
N TRP A 10 -12.73 8.47 9.92
CA TRP A 10 -11.83 7.35 9.66
C TRP A 10 -12.30 6.06 10.34
N ARG A 11 -12.64 6.14 11.64
CA ARG A 11 -13.20 5.02 12.40
C ARG A 11 -14.58 4.58 11.88
N ARG A 12 -15.42 5.51 11.43
CA ARG A 12 -16.72 5.20 10.82
C ARG A 12 -16.56 4.45 9.49
N ALA A 13 -15.59 4.85 8.66
CA ALA A 13 -15.28 4.16 7.41
C ALA A 13 -14.80 2.74 7.69
N TYR A 14 -13.88 2.55 8.63
CA TYR A 14 -13.45 1.23 9.09
C TYR A 14 -14.61 0.36 9.55
N ARG A 15 -15.45 0.84 10.47
CA ARG A 15 -16.63 0.08 10.96
C ARG A 15 -17.57 -0.34 9.84
N ARG A 16 -17.75 0.51 8.82
CA ARG A 16 -18.58 0.17 7.65
C ARG A 16 -17.98 -0.97 6.85
N VAL A 17 -16.66 -0.94 6.61
CA VAL A 17 -15.96 -1.99 5.85
C VAL A 17 -15.95 -3.30 6.63
N VAL A 18 -15.66 -3.26 7.93
CA VAL A 18 -15.73 -4.43 8.83
C VAL A 18 -17.11 -5.07 8.79
N ARG A 19 -18.17 -4.27 8.93
CA ARG A 19 -19.54 -4.77 8.84
C ARG A 19 -19.86 -5.36 7.46
N SER A 20 -19.49 -4.66 6.38
CA SER A 20 -19.69 -5.18 5.04
C SER A 20 -18.94 -6.50 4.82
N ALA A 21 -17.71 -6.61 5.30
CA ALA A 21 -16.90 -7.81 5.16
C ALA A 21 -17.56 -9.01 5.88
N PHE A 22 -18.11 -8.78 7.08
CA PHE A 22 -18.89 -9.81 7.78
C PHE A 22 -20.10 -10.28 6.99
N ASP A 23 -20.87 -9.32 6.47
CA ASP A 23 -22.13 -9.59 5.79
C ASP A 23 -21.90 -10.31 4.45
N THR A 24 -20.75 -10.06 3.79
CA THR A 24 -20.55 -10.47 2.40
C THR A 24 -19.35 -11.36 2.12
N VAL A 25 -18.44 -11.63 3.06
CA VAL A 25 -17.19 -12.37 2.78
C VAL A 25 -17.11 -13.64 3.65
N PRO A 26 -17.10 -14.84 3.03
CA PRO A 26 -17.11 -16.12 3.76
C PRO A 26 -16.04 -16.21 4.85
N PHE A 27 -14.79 -15.84 4.54
CA PHE A 27 -13.67 -15.92 5.47
C PHE A 27 -13.93 -15.19 6.79
N TYR A 28 -14.41 -13.94 6.72
CA TYR A 28 -14.62 -13.12 7.92
C TYR A 28 -15.82 -13.60 8.73
N ARG A 29 -16.88 -14.06 8.06
CA ARG A 29 -18.05 -14.64 8.72
C ARG A 29 -17.70 -15.89 9.51
N GLU A 30 -16.95 -16.81 8.91
CA GLU A 30 -16.55 -18.07 9.53
C GLU A 30 -15.57 -17.84 10.67
N ARG A 31 -14.53 -17.02 10.45
CA ARG A 31 -13.54 -16.68 11.48
C ARG A 31 -14.19 -16.03 12.70
N TRP A 32 -15.14 -15.11 12.50
CA TRP A 32 -15.79 -14.44 13.63
C TRP A 32 -16.80 -15.33 14.33
N ALA A 33 -17.48 -16.23 13.62
CA ALA A 33 -18.29 -17.27 14.25
C ALA A 33 -17.44 -18.17 15.17
N LEU A 34 -16.23 -18.56 14.72
CA LEU A 34 -15.27 -19.34 15.52
C LEU A 34 -14.76 -18.58 16.75
N ASP A 35 -14.64 -17.26 16.67
CA ASP A 35 -14.29 -16.38 17.80
C ASP A 35 -15.49 -16.06 18.72
N GLY A 36 -16.66 -16.67 18.50
CA GLY A 36 -17.87 -16.48 19.31
C GLY A 36 -18.56 -15.13 19.11
N ARG A 37 -18.47 -14.56 17.89
CA ARG A 37 -19.04 -13.25 17.54
C ARG A 37 -20.22 -13.38 16.58
N THR A 38 -21.27 -12.61 16.83
CA THR A 38 -22.44 -12.49 15.96
C THR A 38 -22.67 -11.06 15.44
N ASP A 39 -21.86 -10.08 15.87
CA ASP A 39 -21.89 -8.68 15.41
C ASP A 39 -20.44 -8.16 15.19
N PRO A 40 -20.12 -7.42 14.11
CA PRO A 40 -18.84 -6.74 13.87
C PRO A 40 -18.35 -5.81 15.00
N THR A 41 -19.13 -5.58 16.05
CA THR A 41 -18.65 -4.86 17.22
C THR A 41 -17.40 -5.52 17.81
N LEU A 42 -16.32 -4.73 17.86
CA LEU A 42 -15.17 -4.95 18.74
C LEU A 42 -15.68 -4.93 20.20
N VAL A 43 -16.28 -6.02 20.66
CA VAL A 43 -16.72 -6.16 22.06
C VAL A 43 -15.46 -6.15 22.92
N PRO A 44 -15.31 -5.16 23.83
CA PRO A 44 -14.18 -5.16 24.76
C PRO A 44 -14.11 -6.50 25.49
N GLY A 45 -12.96 -7.18 25.41
CA GLY A 45 -12.74 -8.49 26.03
C GLY A 45 -13.10 -9.72 25.18
N ARG A 46 -13.71 -9.58 24.00
CA ARG A 46 -13.95 -10.69 23.05
C ARG A 46 -13.26 -10.43 21.70
N THR A 47 -11.97 -10.16 21.77
CA THR A 47 -11.18 -9.72 20.62
C THR A 47 -10.65 -10.87 19.74
N GLY A 48 -10.93 -12.15 20.07
CA GLY A 48 -10.40 -13.29 19.30
C GLY A 48 -8.87 -13.35 19.37
N ALA A 49 -8.25 -14.26 18.61
CA ALA A 49 -6.79 -14.28 18.52
C ALA A 49 -6.26 -12.97 17.91
N LEU A 50 -5.17 -12.41 18.46
CA LEU A 50 -4.49 -11.19 17.98
C LEU A 50 -5.41 -9.97 17.78
N ASP A 51 -6.42 -9.85 18.64
CA ASP A 51 -7.49 -8.87 18.53
C ASP A 51 -8.26 -8.87 17.19
N GLY A 52 -8.36 -10.03 16.55
CA GLY A 52 -9.06 -10.24 15.29
C GLY A 52 -8.20 -9.95 14.06
N ALA A 53 -6.94 -9.55 14.26
CA ALA A 53 -6.02 -9.38 13.16
C ALA A 53 -5.65 -10.73 12.53
N THR A 54 -5.38 -10.71 11.23
CA THR A 54 -5.10 -11.91 10.43
C THR A 54 -3.72 -11.83 9.81
N ASP A 55 -3.01 -12.94 9.86
CA ASP A 55 -1.71 -13.09 9.24
C ASP A 55 -1.81 -13.13 7.69
N PRO A 56 -0.91 -12.43 6.97
CA PRO A 56 -0.87 -12.42 5.51
C PRO A 56 -0.81 -13.80 4.84
N GLU A 57 -0.11 -14.78 5.41
CA GLU A 57 -0.03 -16.12 4.81
C GLU A 57 -1.37 -16.84 4.85
N THR A 58 -2.14 -16.66 5.93
CA THR A 58 -3.49 -17.22 6.03
C THR A 58 -4.35 -16.68 4.88
N LEU A 59 -4.32 -15.36 4.67
CA LEU A 59 -5.10 -14.69 3.62
C LEU A 59 -4.69 -15.15 2.21
N ARG A 60 -3.40 -15.40 1.98
CA ARG A 60 -2.91 -15.94 0.69
C ARG A 60 -3.44 -17.35 0.43
N ARG A 61 -3.55 -18.20 1.46
CA ARG A 61 -4.06 -19.57 1.36
C ARG A 61 -5.58 -19.61 1.18
N THR A 62 -6.31 -18.62 1.70
CA THR A 62 -7.78 -18.56 1.67
C THR A 62 -8.31 -17.45 0.76
N VAL A 63 -7.57 -17.07 -0.29
CA VAL A 63 -7.89 -15.89 -1.10
C VAL A 63 -9.27 -15.96 -1.77
N VAL A 64 -9.74 -17.15 -2.12
CA VAL A 64 -11.08 -17.37 -2.69
C VAL A 64 -12.16 -16.98 -1.67
N ASP A 65 -11.94 -17.25 -0.39
CA ASP A 65 -12.87 -16.95 0.70
C ASP A 65 -12.84 -15.45 1.10
N LEU A 66 -11.89 -14.67 0.56
CA LEU A 66 -11.80 -13.22 0.71
C LEU A 66 -12.59 -12.45 -0.36
N VAL A 67 -13.12 -13.15 -1.37
CA VAL A 67 -13.97 -12.55 -2.40
C VAL A 67 -15.39 -12.40 -1.84
N PRO A 68 -16.04 -11.23 -2.01
CA PRO A 68 -17.43 -11.09 -1.61
C PRO A 68 -18.35 -12.08 -2.32
N LEU A 69 -19.48 -12.44 -1.71
CA LEU A 69 -20.52 -13.29 -2.30
C LEU A 69 -21.08 -12.73 -3.62
N SER A 70 -20.98 -11.42 -3.85
CA SER A 70 -21.31 -10.77 -5.12
C SER A 70 -20.29 -11.01 -6.24
N GLY A 71 -19.22 -11.75 -5.97
CA GLY A 71 -18.09 -11.96 -6.86
C GLY A 71 -17.04 -10.85 -6.81
N GLY A 72 -15.93 -11.06 -7.52
CA GLY A 72 -14.80 -10.14 -7.59
C GLY A 72 -13.50 -10.84 -7.98
N SER A 73 -12.42 -10.06 -8.03
CA SER A 73 -11.07 -10.59 -8.31
C SER A 73 -10.50 -11.30 -7.09
N THR A 74 -9.81 -12.43 -7.30
CA THR A 74 -8.96 -13.11 -6.31
C THR A 74 -7.53 -12.60 -6.32
N ARG A 75 -7.20 -11.63 -7.18
CA ARG A 75 -5.83 -11.17 -7.36
C ARG A 75 -5.47 -10.05 -6.37
N PHE A 76 -4.37 -10.21 -5.66
CA PHE A 76 -3.73 -9.10 -4.96
C PHE A 76 -2.99 -8.20 -5.95
N ASP A 77 -3.32 -6.92 -5.93
CA ASP A 77 -2.62 -5.85 -6.65
C ASP A 77 -1.55 -5.16 -5.77
N PRO A 78 -0.26 -5.51 -5.86
CA PRO A 78 0.78 -4.92 -5.01
C PRO A 78 1.02 -3.43 -5.29
N VAL A 79 0.51 -2.87 -6.40
CA VAL A 79 0.75 -1.47 -6.78
C VAL A 79 -0.44 -0.55 -6.50
N ARG A 80 -1.55 -1.07 -5.99
CA ARG A 80 -2.71 -0.26 -5.60
C ARG A 80 -2.33 0.82 -4.59
N GLY A 81 -3.01 1.95 -4.65
CA GLY A 81 -2.79 3.06 -3.73
C GLY A 81 -1.63 3.97 -4.14
N LEU A 82 -0.76 3.56 -5.07
CA LEU A 82 0.40 4.36 -5.48
C LEU A 82 -0.04 5.75 -5.94
N GLY A 83 -1.04 5.82 -6.82
CA GLY A 83 -1.51 7.09 -7.36
C GLY A 83 -2.03 8.06 -6.29
N ARG A 84 -2.50 7.55 -5.14
CA ARG A 84 -2.98 8.38 -4.02
C ARG A 84 -1.88 8.87 -3.10
N VAL A 85 -0.81 8.09 -2.96
CA VAL A 85 0.33 8.47 -2.11
C VAL A 85 1.33 9.36 -2.85
N LEU A 86 1.42 9.26 -4.18
CA LEU A 86 2.33 10.05 -5.00
C LEU A 86 2.25 11.56 -4.74
N PRO A 87 1.08 12.23 -4.73
CA PRO A 87 1.00 13.66 -4.47
C PRO A 87 1.60 14.10 -3.12
N ARG A 88 1.64 13.20 -2.13
CA ARG A 88 2.23 13.47 -0.81
C ARG A 88 3.72 13.15 -0.75
N ALA A 89 4.13 12.07 -1.41
CA ALA A 89 5.53 11.64 -1.41
C ALA A 89 6.38 12.54 -2.32
N ARG A 90 5.90 12.75 -3.55
CA ARG A 90 6.58 13.48 -4.61
C ARG A 90 5.55 13.87 -5.65
N GLY A 91 5.05 15.11 -5.63
CA GLY A 91 4.01 15.59 -6.55
C GLY A 91 4.46 15.56 -8.01
N PRO A 92 4.14 14.50 -8.78
CA PRO A 92 4.64 14.38 -10.14
C PRO A 92 3.85 15.32 -11.05
N ARG A 93 4.51 15.85 -12.07
CA ARG A 93 3.88 16.78 -13.02
C ARG A 93 3.10 15.99 -14.09
N ALA A 94 2.17 16.66 -14.77
CA ALA A 94 1.51 16.06 -15.93
C ALA A 94 2.56 15.64 -16.98
N GLY A 95 2.35 14.49 -17.62
CA GLY A 95 3.28 13.88 -18.56
C GLY A 95 4.35 12.98 -17.93
N THR A 96 4.47 12.93 -16.59
CA THR A 96 5.39 12.01 -15.92
C THR A 96 5.04 10.55 -16.21
N LEU A 97 6.05 9.79 -16.62
CA LEU A 97 6.01 8.33 -16.67
C LEU A 97 6.40 7.77 -15.30
N VAL A 98 5.48 7.09 -14.64
CA VAL A 98 5.71 6.38 -13.37
C VAL A 98 6.10 4.94 -13.68
N VAL A 99 7.30 4.56 -13.30
CA VAL A 99 7.86 3.22 -13.51
C VAL A 99 7.88 2.51 -12.17
N VAL A 100 7.08 1.45 -12.01
CA VAL A 100 7.15 0.62 -10.81
C VAL A 100 8.11 -0.54 -11.06
N VAL A 101 9.18 -0.63 -10.28
CA VAL A 101 10.17 -1.70 -10.35
C VAL A 101 9.80 -2.77 -9.32
N ASP A 102 9.02 -3.77 -9.74
CA ASP A 102 8.45 -4.80 -8.87
C ASP A 102 8.15 -6.08 -9.67
N GLY A 103 8.75 -7.21 -9.29
CA GLY A 103 8.56 -8.52 -9.94
C GLY A 103 7.22 -9.18 -9.61
N HIS A 104 6.46 -8.67 -8.64
CA HIS A 104 5.14 -9.20 -8.30
C HIS A 104 3.99 -8.42 -8.94
N ALA A 105 4.28 -7.23 -9.46
CA ALA A 105 3.31 -6.42 -10.19
C ALA A 105 3.23 -6.91 -11.64
N CYS A 106 2.03 -7.03 -12.21
CA CYS A 106 1.88 -7.36 -13.64
C CYS A 106 1.07 -6.33 -14.43
N ALA A 107 0.67 -5.23 -13.78
CA ALA A 107 -0.04 -4.14 -14.44
C ALA A 107 0.34 -2.82 -13.76
N PRO A 108 0.37 -1.71 -14.50
CA PRO A 108 0.59 -0.40 -13.92
C PRO A 108 -0.53 -0.05 -12.92
N PRO A 109 -0.25 0.84 -11.94
CA PRO A 109 -1.26 1.24 -10.98
C PRO A 109 -2.48 1.87 -11.69
N ALA A 110 -3.66 1.30 -11.46
CA ALA A 110 -4.90 1.77 -12.06
C ALA A 110 -5.40 3.10 -11.48
N ASP A 111 -4.82 3.55 -10.37
CA ASP A 111 -5.24 4.73 -9.62
C ASP A 111 -4.34 5.96 -9.80
N LEU A 112 -3.45 5.94 -10.82
CA LEU A 112 -2.59 7.08 -11.13
C LEU A 112 -3.41 8.35 -11.43
N PRO A 113 -2.98 9.52 -10.92
CA PRO A 113 -3.59 10.80 -11.26
C PRO A 113 -3.66 11.05 -12.77
N ARG A 114 -4.69 11.80 -13.18
CA ARG A 114 -4.89 12.18 -14.58
C ARG A 114 -3.65 12.89 -15.14
N GLY A 115 -3.23 12.49 -16.32
CA GLY A 115 -2.06 13.04 -17.01
C GLY A 115 -0.75 12.33 -16.67
N LEU A 116 -0.74 11.39 -15.73
CA LEU A 116 0.37 10.47 -15.55
C LEU A 116 0.19 9.22 -16.41
N ARG A 117 1.31 8.60 -16.79
CA ARG A 117 1.34 7.27 -17.41
C ARG A 117 2.08 6.31 -16.49
N GLY A 118 1.71 5.05 -16.51
CA GLY A 118 2.33 4.03 -15.66
C GLY A 118 2.86 2.85 -16.47
N CYS A 119 3.99 2.29 -16.05
CA CYS A 119 4.44 0.97 -16.46
C CYS A 119 5.01 0.22 -15.26
N VAL A 120 5.10 -1.11 -15.39
CA VAL A 120 5.78 -1.98 -14.43
C VAL A 120 6.95 -2.61 -15.14
N VAL A 121 8.08 -2.70 -14.47
CA VAL A 121 9.23 -3.49 -14.90
C VAL A 121 9.57 -4.49 -13.81
N ASP A 122 9.67 -5.75 -14.20
CA ASP A 122 10.23 -6.77 -13.33
C ASP A 122 11.76 -6.58 -13.29
N PRO A 123 12.35 -6.44 -12.09
CA PRO A 123 13.78 -6.18 -11.94
C PRO A 123 14.68 -7.23 -12.59
N ASP A 124 14.19 -8.46 -12.77
CA ASP A 124 14.98 -9.55 -13.35
C ASP A 124 15.12 -9.43 -14.88
N PHE A 125 14.28 -8.62 -15.53
CA PHE A 125 14.36 -8.31 -16.95
C PHE A 125 15.07 -6.98 -17.23
N LEU A 126 15.68 -6.34 -16.23
CA LEU A 126 16.43 -5.08 -16.43
C LEU A 126 17.74 -5.26 -17.23
N GLY A 127 18.23 -6.49 -17.37
CA GLY A 127 19.38 -6.81 -18.22
C GLY A 127 19.00 -7.14 -19.67
N ASP A 128 17.70 -7.22 -19.97
CA ASP A 128 17.21 -7.59 -21.29
C ASP A 128 17.15 -6.36 -22.21
N PRO A 129 17.98 -6.30 -23.28
CA PRO A 129 17.97 -5.17 -24.21
C PRO A 129 16.65 -5.04 -24.97
N ASP A 130 15.87 -6.12 -25.08
CA ASP A 130 14.58 -6.15 -25.78
C ASP A 130 13.39 -5.84 -24.85
N SER A 131 13.66 -5.48 -23.59
CA SER A 131 12.63 -5.06 -22.64
C SER A 131 11.91 -3.81 -23.15
N ALA A 132 10.68 -3.99 -23.65
CA ALA A 132 9.83 -2.93 -24.16
C ALA A 132 9.64 -1.78 -23.14
N VAL A 133 9.67 -2.11 -21.84
CA VAL A 133 9.55 -1.13 -20.76
C VAL A 133 10.83 -0.29 -20.64
N LEU A 134 12.02 -0.90 -20.71
CA LEU A 134 13.28 -0.15 -20.73
C LEU A 134 13.40 0.73 -21.96
N VAL A 135 12.92 0.26 -23.11
CA VAL A 135 12.86 1.07 -24.34
C VAL A 135 11.96 2.30 -24.13
N GLU A 136 10.75 2.15 -23.56
CA GLU A 136 9.87 3.29 -23.29
C GLU A 136 10.47 4.26 -22.25
N VAL A 137 11.11 3.75 -21.19
CA VAL A 137 11.80 4.58 -20.18
C VAL A 137 12.93 5.38 -20.83
N THR A 138 13.77 4.71 -21.61
CA THR A 138 14.89 5.32 -22.33
C THR A 138 14.39 6.39 -23.31
N ASN A 139 13.33 6.10 -24.08
CA ASN A 139 12.73 7.04 -25.01
C ASN A 139 12.09 8.25 -24.30
N ALA A 140 11.41 8.03 -23.18
CA ALA A 140 10.86 9.12 -22.36
C ALA A 140 11.97 10.06 -21.88
N LEU A 141 13.05 9.51 -21.35
CA LEU A 141 14.22 10.28 -20.91
C LEU A 141 14.84 11.04 -22.09
N HIS A 142 15.10 10.40 -23.23
CA HIS A 142 15.64 11.09 -24.42
C HIS A 142 14.79 12.29 -24.85
N ARG A 143 13.46 12.16 -24.84
CA ARG A 143 12.52 13.23 -25.23
C ARG A 143 12.39 14.38 -24.22
N GLY A 144 13.12 14.36 -23.11
CA GLY A 144 12.94 15.39 -22.08
C GLY A 144 11.84 15.10 -21.07
N ALA A 145 11.10 13.99 -21.21
CA ALA A 145 9.94 13.72 -20.36
C ALA A 145 10.39 13.31 -18.94
N PRO A 146 9.68 13.76 -17.89
CA PRO A 146 9.99 13.36 -16.52
C PRO A 146 9.65 11.88 -16.31
N VAL A 147 10.57 11.14 -15.69
CA VAL A 147 10.37 9.73 -15.31
C VAL A 147 10.60 9.58 -13.81
N LEU A 148 9.62 9.00 -13.13
CA LEU A 148 9.66 8.69 -11.71
C LEU A 148 9.67 7.18 -11.50
N ALA A 149 10.78 6.62 -11.05
CA ALA A 149 10.91 5.22 -10.68
C ALA A 149 10.56 5.00 -9.21
N VAL A 150 9.71 4.01 -8.95
CA VAL A 150 9.25 3.59 -7.62
C VAL A 150 9.62 2.13 -7.41
N GLY A 151 10.33 1.81 -6.33
CA GLY A 151 10.85 0.47 -6.08
C GLY A 151 11.73 0.43 -4.83
N GLY A 152 12.26 -0.73 -4.46
CA GLY A 152 13.25 -0.79 -3.38
C GLY A 152 14.59 -0.21 -3.84
N ASP A 153 15.46 0.13 -2.89
CA ASP A 153 16.73 0.81 -3.24
C ASP A 153 17.60 -0.03 -4.19
N LYS A 154 17.63 -1.36 -3.98
CA LYS A 154 18.39 -2.28 -4.82
C LYS A 154 17.81 -2.33 -6.24
N GLU A 155 16.50 -2.43 -6.37
CA GLU A 155 15.82 -2.47 -7.66
C GLU A 155 15.96 -1.14 -8.41
N LEU A 156 15.84 -0.01 -7.71
CA LEU A 156 16.07 1.32 -8.28
C LEU A 156 17.52 1.52 -8.73
N ALA A 157 18.49 0.99 -7.97
CA ALA A 157 19.89 1.00 -8.38
C ALA A 157 20.12 0.14 -9.64
N ARG A 158 19.51 -1.06 -9.72
CA ARG A 158 19.56 -1.91 -10.92
C ARG A 158 18.97 -1.20 -12.14
N LEU A 159 17.80 -0.57 -12.01
CA LEU A 159 17.17 0.19 -13.11
C LEU A 159 18.10 1.33 -13.58
N SER A 160 18.69 2.05 -12.64
CA SER A 160 19.61 3.13 -12.99
C SER A 160 20.88 2.64 -13.67
N ALA A 161 21.40 1.47 -13.30
CA ALA A 161 22.58 0.86 -13.91
C ALA A 161 22.30 0.32 -15.31
N ALA A 162 21.05 -0.03 -15.61
CA ALA A 162 20.60 -0.45 -16.95
C ALA A 162 20.47 0.71 -17.95
N LEU A 163 20.55 1.97 -17.48
CA LEU A 163 20.45 3.16 -18.32
C LEU A 163 21.84 3.76 -18.60
N PRO A 164 22.06 4.38 -19.77
CA PRO A 164 23.21 5.24 -20.00
C PRO A 164 23.34 6.30 -18.89
N GLU A 165 24.57 6.59 -18.45
CA GLU A 165 24.82 7.46 -17.29
C GLU A 165 24.14 8.84 -17.39
N SER A 166 24.14 9.42 -18.60
CA SER A 166 23.49 10.71 -18.87
C SER A 166 21.97 10.69 -18.65
N LEU A 167 21.31 9.55 -18.90
CA LEU A 167 19.88 9.36 -18.68
C LEU A 167 19.58 8.94 -17.25
N ALA A 168 20.43 8.11 -16.66
CA ALA A 168 20.34 7.68 -15.27
C ALA A 168 20.27 8.88 -14.29
N ARG A 169 21.04 9.94 -14.54
CA ARG A 169 21.01 11.19 -13.75
C ARG A 169 19.70 11.97 -13.86
N ARG A 170 18.88 11.68 -14.87
CA ARG A 170 17.59 12.34 -15.13
C ARG A 170 16.39 11.53 -14.61
N LEU A 171 16.65 10.33 -14.07
CA LEU A 171 15.65 9.48 -13.46
C LEU A 171 15.38 9.93 -12.03
N ASP A 172 14.16 10.39 -11.77
CA ASP A 172 13.72 10.65 -10.41
C ASP A 172 13.43 9.31 -9.71
N ARG A 173 13.91 9.17 -8.48
CA ARG A 173 13.72 7.96 -7.66
C ARG A 173 12.80 8.24 -6.49
N LEU A 174 11.96 7.28 -6.17
CA LEU A 174 11.10 7.26 -4.99
C LEU A 174 11.15 5.87 -4.35
N PRO A 175 11.98 5.68 -3.30
CA PRO A 175 12.08 4.40 -2.63
C PRO A 175 10.75 3.96 -2.01
N ARG A 176 10.45 2.68 -2.12
CA ARG A 176 9.46 1.99 -1.30
C ARG A 176 10.13 1.53 0.00
N ARG A 177 9.39 1.60 1.10
CA ARG A 177 9.79 1.10 2.42
C ARG A 177 8.72 0.16 2.94
N THR A 178 9.13 -0.94 3.57
CA THR A 178 8.24 -1.74 4.42
C THR A 178 8.13 -1.12 5.81
N LEU A 179 7.26 -1.67 6.65
CA LEU A 179 7.08 -1.18 8.02
C LEU A 179 8.32 -1.44 8.89
N SER A 180 9.01 -2.57 8.73
CA SER A 180 10.28 -2.84 9.43
C SER A 180 11.44 -1.92 8.99
N GLU A 181 11.32 -1.25 7.85
CA GLU A 181 12.36 -0.40 7.28
C GLU A 181 12.19 1.09 7.63
N LEU A 182 11.20 1.47 8.45
CA LEU A 182 10.87 2.88 8.71
C LEU A 182 12.02 3.70 9.31
N ASP A 183 12.95 3.05 10.01
CA ASP A 183 14.10 3.71 10.65
C ASP A 183 15.26 3.99 9.66
N ALA A 184 15.20 3.44 8.44
CA ALA A 184 16.33 3.42 7.50
C ALA A 184 16.34 4.57 6.47
N GLY A 185 15.40 5.51 6.47
CA GLY A 185 15.50 6.68 5.58
C GLY A 185 14.36 7.69 5.64
N PRO A 186 14.65 9.01 5.51
CA PRO A 186 13.68 10.08 5.69
C PRO A 186 12.86 10.40 4.42
N TYR A 187 12.60 9.41 3.55
CA TYR A 187 11.87 9.64 2.30
C TYR A 187 11.35 8.33 1.72
N GLY A 188 10.26 8.42 0.95
CA GLY A 188 9.70 7.29 0.25
C GLY A 188 8.19 7.11 0.44
N VAL A 189 7.73 5.95 0.01
CA VAL A 189 6.35 5.48 0.17
C VAL A 189 6.32 4.20 1.00
N LEU A 190 5.34 4.10 1.89
CA LEU A 190 5.14 2.91 2.71
C LEU A 190 4.39 1.87 1.88
N HIS A 191 4.93 0.68 1.77
CA HIS A 191 4.43 -0.40 0.93
C HIS A 191 4.36 -1.71 1.72
N ASP A 192 3.32 -2.49 1.44
CA ASP A 192 3.19 -3.87 1.87
C ASP A 192 2.80 -4.73 0.64
N PRO A 193 3.47 -5.87 0.37
CA PRO A 193 3.20 -6.66 -0.83
C PRO A 193 1.74 -7.15 -0.95
N LEU A 194 1.07 -7.39 0.17
CA LEU A 194 -0.32 -7.86 0.21
C LEU A 194 -1.34 -6.74 0.22
N LEU A 195 -0.99 -5.55 0.74
CA LEU A 195 -1.90 -4.42 0.95
C LEU A 195 -1.67 -3.24 -0.01
N GLY A 196 -0.55 -3.22 -0.73
CA GLY A 196 -0.17 -2.16 -1.66
C GLY A 196 0.49 -0.97 -0.96
N TYR A 197 0.37 0.22 -1.55
CA TYR A 197 0.93 1.44 -0.97
C TYR A 197 0.00 2.01 0.10
N LEU A 198 0.53 2.11 1.32
CA LEU A 198 -0.22 2.47 2.53
C LEU A 198 -0.13 3.95 2.89
N GLY A 199 0.96 4.60 2.47
CA GLY A 199 1.30 5.94 2.92
C GLY A 199 2.55 6.49 2.28
N ALA A 200 2.96 7.67 2.75
CA ALA A 200 4.14 8.37 2.27
C ALA A 200 4.85 9.09 3.42
N PHE A 201 6.16 9.23 3.32
CA PHE A 201 6.89 10.14 4.19
C PHE A 201 6.55 11.58 3.81
N GLY A 202 6.03 12.35 4.77
CA GLY A 202 5.67 13.75 4.54
C GLY A 202 6.82 14.69 4.91
N GLU A 203 6.79 15.90 4.35
CA GLU A 203 7.75 16.99 4.63
C GLU A 203 7.87 17.37 6.12
N CYS A 204 6.92 16.94 6.96
CA CYS A 204 7.00 17.12 8.42
C CYS A 204 7.85 16.07 9.13
N GLY A 205 8.54 15.20 8.39
CA GLY A 205 9.43 14.19 8.96
C GLY A 205 8.72 12.96 9.49
N ARG A 206 7.52 12.62 8.99
CA ARG A 206 6.69 11.52 9.53
C ARG A 206 6.05 10.70 8.42
N TRP A 207 5.80 9.42 8.69
CA TRP A 207 5.11 8.50 7.78
C TRP A 207 3.60 8.64 7.87
N HIS A 208 3.00 9.32 6.89
CA HIS A 208 1.57 9.58 6.81
C HIS A 208 0.83 8.45 6.10
N LEU A 209 -0.24 7.93 6.71
CA LEU A 209 -1.13 6.96 6.08
C LEU A 209 -2.08 7.63 5.07
N ASP A 210 -2.44 6.91 4.01
CA ASP A 210 -3.57 7.29 3.17
C ASP A 210 -4.90 7.03 3.85
N THR A 211 -5.32 7.98 4.69
CA THR A 211 -6.61 7.94 5.43
C THR A 211 -7.85 7.69 4.59
N ARG A 212 -7.80 7.89 3.27
CA ARG A 212 -8.94 7.61 2.39
C ARG A 212 -9.03 6.12 2.04
N ASN A 213 -7.91 5.42 1.99
CA ASN A 213 -7.83 4.03 1.55
C ASN A 213 -7.42 3.05 2.65
N VAL A 214 -6.81 3.53 3.72
CA VAL A 214 -6.18 2.69 4.75
C VAL A 214 -6.67 3.11 6.11
N TYR A 215 -7.11 2.14 6.91
CA TYR A 215 -7.25 2.28 8.36
C TYR A 215 -6.23 1.40 9.06
N ALA A 216 -5.54 1.94 10.07
CA ALA A 216 -4.54 1.20 10.83
C ALA A 216 -4.85 1.25 12.32
N ARG A 217 -4.54 0.17 13.03
CA ARG A 217 -4.62 0.08 14.49
C ARG A 217 -3.55 -0.87 15.04
N SER A 218 -3.09 -0.62 16.26
CA SER A 218 -2.26 -1.57 16.99
C SER A 218 -3.12 -2.70 17.56
N THR A 219 -2.57 -3.90 17.57
CA THR A 219 -3.19 -5.13 18.08
C THR A 219 -2.16 -5.93 18.89
N LYS A 220 -2.60 -6.98 19.60
CA LYS A 220 -1.68 -7.94 20.23
C LYS A 220 -0.71 -8.60 19.24
N GLY A 221 -1.06 -8.67 17.95
CA GLY A 221 -0.23 -9.21 16.88
C GLY A 221 0.64 -8.19 16.15
N GLY A 222 0.64 -6.91 16.55
CA GLY A 222 1.33 -5.83 15.85
C GLY A 222 0.38 -4.88 15.12
N LEU A 223 0.91 -4.12 14.16
CA LEU A 223 0.10 -3.19 13.37
C LEU A 223 -0.80 -3.95 12.40
N ALA A 224 -2.11 -3.72 12.50
CA ALA A 224 -3.10 -4.25 11.58
C ALA A 224 -3.65 -3.14 10.68
N VAL A 225 -3.86 -3.47 9.41
CA VAL A 225 -4.36 -2.57 8.37
C VAL A 225 -5.60 -3.11 7.69
N THR A 226 -6.58 -2.23 7.46
CA THR A 226 -7.78 -2.48 6.66
C THR A 226 -7.78 -1.58 5.42
N LEU A 227 -8.04 -2.17 4.24
CA LEU A 227 -8.27 -1.41 3.01
C LEU A 227 -9.72 -0.93 2.95
N LEU A 228 -9.90 0.39 2.97
CA LEU A 228 -11.21 1.04 3.10
C LEU A 228 -12.01 1.10 1.80
N THR A 229 -11.34 1.03 0.66
CA THR A 229 -11.95 1.21 -0.67
C THR A 229 -11.81 0.00 -1.57
N GLN A 230 -11.07 -1.03 -1.14
CA GLN A 230 -10.89 -2.25 -1.90
C GLN A 230 -12.18 -3.06 -1.88
N ARG A 231 -12.63 -3.50 -3.06
CA ARG A 231 -13.86 -4.29 -3.21
C ARG A 231 -13.61 -5.79 -3.24
N SER A 232 -12.49 -6.25 -3.78
CA SER A 232 -12.12 -7.68 -3.83
C SER A 232 -10.64 -7.89 -4.17
N PRO A 233 -9.91 -8.82 -3.53
CA PRO A 233 -10.30 -9.47 -2.27
C PRO A 233 -10.45 -8.43 -1.16
N VAL A 234 -11.35 -8.68 -0.21
CA VAL A 234 -11.58 -7.77 0.93
C VAL A 234 -10.51 -8.04 1.98
N LEU A 235 -9.84 -6.96 2.43
CA LEU A 235 -8.68 -7.03 3.31
C LEU A 235 -8.94 -6.17 4.56
N VAL A 236 -9.35 -6.83 5.63
CA VAL A 236 -9.68 -6.27 6.95
C VAL A 236 -8.71 -6.80 8.00
N ASP A 237 -8.19 -5.88 8.82
CA ASP A 237 -7.29 -6.13 9.94
C ASP A 237 -6.15 -7.11 9.61
N VAL A 238 -5.44 -6.85 8.53
CA VAL A 238 -4.30 -7.64 8.08
C VAL A 238 -3.05 -7.18 8.80
N LEU A 239 -2.30 -8.10 9.40
CA LEU A 239 -1.01 -7.79 10.04
C LEU A 239 -0.01 -7.34 8.98
N VAL A 240 0.61 -6.18 9.19
CA VAL A 240 1.62 -5.63 8.29
C VAL A 240 2.96 -6.23 8.62
N ASP A 241 3.69 -6.65 7.58
CA ASP A 241 5.08 -7.14 7.71
C ASP A 241 5.23 -8.26 8.75
N GLY A 242 4.29 -9.20 8.77
CA GLY A 242 4.28 -10.32 9.72
C GLY A 242 3.98 -9.94 11.18
N GLY A 243 3.47 -8.73 11.44
CA GLY A 243 3.08 -8.30 12.78
C GLY A 243 4.10 -7.40 13.48
N VAL A 244 4.82 -6.57 12.72
CA VAL A 244 5.71 -5.55 13.30
C VAL A 244 4.95 -4.68 14.30
N ARG A 245 5.58 -4.44 15.46
CA ARG A 245 5.04 -3.53 16.47
C ARG A 245 5.28 -2.11 16.00
N ALA A 246 4.19 -1.39 15.73
CA ALA A 246 4.21 0.02 15.40
C ALA A 246 3.02 0.73 16.08
N SER A 247 3.21 2.01 16.38
CA SER A 247 2.16 2.90 16.88
C SER A 247 1.44 3.61 15.73
N VAL A 248 0.16 3.93 15.95
CA VAL A 248 -0.59 4.84 15.10
C VAL A 248 -0.89 6.09 15.90
N ASP A 249 -0.15 7.15 15.58
CA ASP A 249 -0.26 8.44 16.25
C ASP A 249 -0.92 9.48 15.35
N THR A 250 -1.19 10.66 15.90
CA THR A 250 -1.55 11.81 15.05
C THR A 250 -0.32 12.68 14.81
N CYS A 251 -0.04 13.03 13.56
CA CYS A 251 0.83 14.14 13.22
C CYS A 251 0.37 15.44 13.89
N PRO A 252 1.22 16.12 14.69
CA PRO A 252 0.87 17.38 15.35
C PRO A 252 0.70 18.52 14.34
N ARG A 253 1.42 18.48 13.21
CA ARG A 253 1.36 19.51 12.17
C ARG A 253 0.11 19.39 11.29
N HIS A 254 -0.25 18.18 10.90
CA HIS A 254 -1.30 17.95 9.89
C HIS A 254 -2.60 17.39 10.45
N GLY A 255 -2.61 16.90 11.70
CA GLY A 255 -3.80 16.29 12.27
C GLY A 255 -4.25 15.03 11.54
N THR A 256 -3.34 14.31 10.86
CA THR A 256 -3.60 13.05 10.15
C THR A 256 -2.86 11.88 10.82
N PRO A 257 -3.30 10.63 10.68
CA PRO A 257 -2.63 9.47 11.23
C PRO A 257 -1.23 9.29 10.64
N VAL A 258 -0.28 8.99 11.52
CA VAL A 258 1.09 8.63 11.18
C VAL A 258 1.46 7.32 11.84
N VAL A 259 2.44 6.63 11.27
CA VAL A 259 3.02 5.41 11.85
C VAL A 259 4.47 5.65 12.27
N SER A 260 4.85 4.98 13.35
CA SER A 260 6.22 4.95 13.89
C SER A 260 6.45 3.59 14.56
N LEU A 261 7.70 3.13 14.56
CA LEU A 261 8.14 1.95 15.31
C LEU A 261 8.25 2.28 16.81
#